data_AF-A0A2V8VC20-F1
#
_entry.id   AF-A0A2V8VC20-F1
#
_cell.length_a   1.000
_cell.length_b   1.000
_cell.length_c   1.000
_cell.angle_alpha   90.00
_cell.angle_beta   90.00
_cell.angle_gamma   90.00
#
_symmetry.space_group_name_H-M   'P 1'
#
loop_
_entity.id
_entity.type
_entity.pdbx_description
1 polymer ?
#
loop_
_entity_poly.entity_id
_entity_poly.type
_entity_poly.pdbx_seq_one_letter_code
_entity_poly.pdbx_strand_id
1 'polypeptide(L)'
;MFTRRRWLMQLGGGVVLAGWAGTDLDAAELPPGVYEASREHLGHALAGHPVAPGGETELVELRAAALQPAFFSRDEYQTILRLTAMLLGEAPETPVVREIAEWIDVTVSEAAAVRTAARALSPPDRTLAMHYYGAGAAPKLEEFDTQKIVRDGLAWLDAASRRKYGRDFNSVGLAEQLAIIESIADNRPDRGSENAGTLFFAYLKERVIHGFYTSRAGLDELGYRGNAFYASPPGCEHLYG
;
A
#
# COMPACT_ATOMS: atom_id res chain seq x y z
N MET A 1 5.52 4.96 -39.08
CA MET A 1 6.22 3.76 -38.56
C MET A 1 5.88 3.66 -37.07
N PHE A 2 5.11 2.65 -36.66
CA PHE A 2 4.69 2.48 -35.26
C PHE A 2 5.87 1.92 -34.45
N THR A 3 6.43 2.73 -33.55
CA THR A 3 7.50 2.28 -32.64
C THR A 3 6.90 1.69 -31.38
N ARG A 4 7.49 0.62 -30.82
CA ARG A 4 7.09 -0.03 -29.55
C ARG A 4 6.76 0.95 -28.41
N ARG A 5 7.51 2.05 -28.32
CA ARG A 5 7.30 3.12 -27.33
C ARG A 5 5.94 3.83 -27.46
N ARG A 6 5.45 4.04 -28.69
CA ARG A 6 4.15 4.68 -28.97
C ARG A 6 2.97 3.73 -28.67
N TRP A 7 3.21 2.42 -28.80
CA TRP A 7 2.24 1.38 -28.45
C TRP A 7 2.11 1.19 -26.92
N LEU A 8 3.23 1.17 -26.18
CA LEU A 8 3.22 1.05 -24.71
C LEU A 8 2.67 2.31 -24.01
N MET A 9 2.93 3.51 -24.54
CA MET A 9 2.34 4.76 -24.00
C MET A 9 0.82 4.82 -24.21
N GLN A 10 0.30 4.23 -25.28
CA GLN A 10 -1.15 4.14 -25.50
C GLN A 10 -1.84 3.18 -24.52
N LEU A 11 -1.14 2.15 -24.03
CA LEU A 11 -1.65 1.27 -22.97
C LEU A 11 -1.44 1.88 -21.57
N GLY A 12 -0.32 2.57 -21.34
CA GLY A 12 0.01 3.19 -20.05
C GLY A 12 -0.85 4.42 -19.70
N GLY A 13 -1.22 5.22 -20.70
CA GLY A 13 -2.06 6.42 -20.52
C GLY A 13 -3.52 6.13 -20.15
N GLY A 14 -3.99 4.88 -20.29
CA GLY A 14 -5.37 4.49 -20.00
C GLY A 14 -5.62 3.90 -18.61
N VAL A 15 -4.57 3.63 -17.82
CA VAL A 15 -4.71 2.80 -16.60
C VAL A 15 -4.53 3.59 -15.29
N VAL A 16 -4.07 4.85 -15.35
CA VAL A 16 -3.70 5.59 -14.13
C VAL A 16 -4.59 6.81 -13.90
N LEU A 17 -5.84 6.55 -13.49
CA LEU A 17 -6.78 7.48 -12.86
C LEU A 17 -7.76 8.20 -13.83
N ALA A 18 -9.05 7.93 -13.60
CA ALA A 18 -10.25 8.50 -14.22
C ALA A 18 -10.58 8.02 -15.65
N GLY A 19 -11.60 7.16 -15.74
CA GLY A 19 -12.06 6.56 -16.98
C GLY A 19 -12.69 7.52 -17.99
N TRP A 20 -12.62 7.09 -19.25
CA TRP A 20 -13.50 7.45 -20.36
C TRP A 20 -13.84 6.12 -21.05
N ALA A 21 -15.08 5.61 -21.00
CA ALA A 21 -16.19 5.98 -21.88
C ALA A 21 -15.78 6.04 -23.36
N GLY A 22 -15.98 4.91 -24.06
CA GLY A 22 -16.15 4.87 -25.50
C GLY A 22 -14.88 5.08 -26.34
N THR A 23 -14.09 4.02 -26.49
CA THR A 23 -13.54 3.72 -27.82
C THR A 23 -13.78 2.26 -28.12
N ASP A 24 -14.42 2.02 -29.26
CA ASP A 24 -14.68 0.71 -29.82
C ASP A 24 -13.32 0.09 -30.17
N LEU A 25 -12.77 -0.68 -29.23
CA LEU A 25 -11.65 -1.56 -29.50
C LEU A 25 -12.27 -2.84 -30.06
N ASP A 26 -12.56 -2.85 -31.35
CA ASP A 26 -12.70 -4.09 -32.11
C ASP A 26 -11.38 -4.86 -31.94
N ALA A 27 -11.39 -5.73 -30.92
CA ALA A 27 -10.28 -6.52 -30.50
C ALA A 27 -9.96 -7.52 -31.62
N ALA A 28 -8.88 -7.27 -32.34
CA ALA A 28 -8.14 -8.40 -32.90
C ALA A 28 -7.66 -9.23 -31.70
N GLU A 29 -8.24 -10.41 -31.49
CA GLU A 29 -7.77 -11.38 -30.50
C GLU A 29 -6.26 -11.58 -30.68
N LEU A 30 -5.47 -11.13 -29.69
CA LEU A 30 -4.05 -11.40 -29.68
C LEU A 30 -3.85 -12.88 -29.30
N PRO A 31 -2.93 -13.60 -29.97
CA PRO A 31 -2.69 -15.01 -29.68
C PRO A 31 -2.23 -15.18 -28.23
N PRO A 32 -2.68 -16.24 -27.53
CA PRO A 32 -2.34 -16.49 -26.14
C PRO A 32 -0.82 -16.65 -25.99
N GLY A 33 -0.20 -15.82 -25.14
CA GLY A 33 1.22 -15.95 -24.77
C GLY A 33 2.13 -14.74 -25.06
N VAL A 34 1.62 -13.57 -25.45
CA VAL A 34 2.46 -12.38 -25.69
C VAL A 34 2.41 -11.42 -24.50
N TYR A 35 3.32 -11.68 -23.54
CA TYR A 35 3.85 -10.82 -22.48
C TYR A 35 3.10 -9.50 -22.16
N GLU A 36 2.38 -9.48 -21.04
CA GLU A 36 2.24 -8.23 -20.28
C GLU A 36 3.63 -7.85 -19.76
N ALA A 37 4.15 -6.71 -20.21
CA ALA A 37 5.35 -6.16 -19.61
C ALA A 37 5.05 -5.86 -18.14
N SER A 38 5.76 -6.51 -17.21
CA SER A 38 5.64 -6.18 -15.80
C SER A 38 5.91 -4.69 -15.57
N ARG A 39 5.31 -4.09 -14.54
CA ARG A 39 5.58 -2.69 -14.16
C ARG A 39 7.09 -2.41 -14.03
N GLU A 40 7.85 -3.41 -13.59
CA GLU A 40 9.30 -3.37 -13.46
C GLU A 40 10.01 -3.35 -14.83
N HIS A 41 9.52 -4.11 -15.81
CA HIS A 41 10.02 -4.07 -17.19
C HIS A 41 9.82 -2.69 -17.82
N LEU A 42 8.68 -2.06 -17.57
CA LEU A 42 8.40 -0.69 -18.00
C LEU A 42 9.34 0.32 -17.30
N GLY A 43 9.54 0.17 -15.99
CA GLY A 43 10.48 1.00 -15.23
C GLY A 43 11.91 0.91 -15.76
N HIS A 44 12.40 -0.30 -16.08
CA HIS A 44 13.74 -0.50 -16.59
C HIS A 44 13.93 0.03 -18.02
N ALA A 45 12.91 -0.12 -18.88
CA ALA A 45 12.92 0.44 -20.23
C ALA A 45 12.94 1.98 -20.25
N LEU A 46 12.40 2.61 -19.21
CA LEU A 46 12.39 4.07 -19.05
C LEU A 46 13.71 4.60 -18.44
N ALA A 47 14.43 3.79 -17.65
CA ALA A 47 15.68 4.20 -16.97
C ALA A 47 16.84 4.55 -17.92
N GLY A 48 16.79 4.12 -19.19
CA GLY A 48 17.81 4.40 -20.20
C GLY A 48 17.58 5.68 -21.02
N HIS A 49 16.50 6.42 -20.76
CA HIS A 49 16.18 7.66 -21.48
C HIS A 49 16.34 8.88 -20.57
N PRO A 50 16.96 9.97 -21.06
CA PRO A 50 16.97 11.22 -20.31
C PRO A 50 15.53 11.66 -20.07
N VAL A 51 15.20 11.78 -18.79
CA VAL A 51 13.92 12.23 -18.31
C VAL A 51 13.82 13.72 -18.58
N ALA A 52 12.85 14.13 -19.40
CA ALA A 52 12.66 15.55 -19.69
C ALA A 52 12.17 16.27 -18.42
N PRO A 53 12.78 17.39 -18.01
CA PRO A 53 12.27 18.19 -16.90
C PRO A 53 10.82 18.62 -17.17
N GLY A 54 9.94 18.42 -16.20
CA GLY A 54 8.49 18.64 -16.30
C GLY A 54 7.70 17.57 -17.04
N GLY A 55 8.31 16.45 -17.46
CA GLY A 55 7.64 15.38 -18.18
C GLY A 55 6.85 14.43 -17.28
N GLU A 56 5.86 13.72 -17.83
CA GLU A 56 5.04 12.72 -17.09
C GLU A 56 5.85 11.55 -16.50
N THR A 57 7.09 11.36 -16.97
CA THR A 57 8.05 10.36 -16.47
C THR A 57 9.17 11.00 -15.65
N GLU A 58 9.08 12.31 -15.38
CA GLU A 58 9.89 12.97 -14.38
C GLU A 58 9.69 12.26 -13.05
N LEU A 59 10.78 11.69 -12.53
CA LEU A 59 10.84 11.32 -11.13
C LEU A 59 10.66 12.64 -10.39
N VAL A 60 9.42 12.92 -9.99
CA VAL A 60 9.07 14.07 -9.17
C VAL A 60 10.06 14.08 -8.03
N GLU A 61 10.80 15.18 -7.86
CA GLU A 61 11.71 15.32 -6.73
C GLU A 61 10.93 14.93 -5.46
N LEU A 62 11.46 13.95 -4.71
CA LEU A 62 10.91 13.56 -3.41
C LEU A 62 10.81 14.84 -2.59
N ARG A 63 9.57 15.25 -2.37
CA ARG A 63 9.15 16.58 -1.92
C ARG A 63 10.08 17.12 -0.83
N ALA A 64 10.77 18.24 -1.10
CA ALA A 64 11.67 18.90 -0.15
C ALA A 64 10.96 19.73 0.94
N ALA A 65 9.63 19.81 0.91
CA ALA A 65 8.84 20.60 1.86
C ALA A 65 8.48 19.78 3.11
N ALA A 66 8.48 20.42 4.28
CA ALA A 66 8.02 19.80 5.51
C ALA A 66 6.58 19.26 5.36
N LEU A 67 6.40 17.96 5.62
CA LEU A 67 5.12 17.27 5.46
C LEU A 67 4.03 17.95 6.29
N GLN A 68 2.89 18.23 5.66
CA GLN A 68 1.61 18.42 6.34
C GLN A 68 0.80 17.13 6.11
N PRO A 69 0.45 16.39 7.18
CA PRO A 69 -0.41 15.22 7.04
C PRO A 69 -1.72 15.57 6.30
N ALA A 70 -2.07 14.75 5.31
CA ALA A 70 -3.24 14.90 4.46
C ALA A 70 -4.53 14.39 5.13
N PHE A 71 -4.43 13.32 5.93
CA PHE A 71 -5.58 12.76 6.65
C PHE A 71 -5.48 12.97 8.16
N PHE A 72 -4.34 12.67 8.75
CA PHE A 72 -4.18 12.69 10.21
C PHE A 72 -4.04 14.11 10.74
N SER A 73 -4.51 14.37 11.96
CA SER A 73 -4.01 15.52 12.72
C SER A 73 -2.54 15.31 13.08
N ARG A 74 -1.85 16.37 13.51
CA ARG A 74 -0.45 16.27 13.92
C ARG A 74 -0.23 15.21 15.00
N ASP A 75 -1.11 15.13 15.99
CA ASP A 75 -0.99 14.18 17.11
C ASP A 75 -1.30 12.76 16.68
N GLU A 76 -2.32 12.55 15.84
CA GLU A 76 -2.62 11.24 15.27
C GLU A 76 -1.49 10.74 14.36
N TYR A 77 -0.88 11.62 13.56
CA TYR A 77 0.27 11.27 12.74
C TYR A 77 1.46 10.83 13.61
N GLN A 78 1.69 11.47 14.76
CA GLN A 78 2.69 11.00 15.73
C GLN A 78 2.33 9.62 16.31
N THR A 79 1.04 9.33 16.53
CA THR A 79 0.59 7.98 16.89
C THR A 79 0.95 6.97 15.79
N ILE A 80 0.65 7.27 14.53
CA ILE A 80 0.95 6.39 13.39
C ILE A 80 2.45 6.14 13.24
N LEU A 81 3.29 7.18 13.38
CA LEU A 81 4.74 7.04 13.38
C LEU A 81 5.21 6.08 14.47
N ARG A 82 4.75 6.27 15.72
CA ARG A 82 5.12 5.41 16.84
C ARG A 82 4.67 3.96 16.64
N LEU A 83 3.45 3.74 16.18
CA LEU A 83 2.93 2.40 15.91
C LEU A 83 3.70 1.71 14.76
N THR A 84 4.06 2.46 13.73
CA THR A 84 4.88 1.96 12.61
C THR A 84 6.27 1.54 13.10
N ALA A 85 6.92 2.39 13.91
CA ALA A 85 8.20 2.09 14.54
C ALA A 85 8.13 0.81 15.38
N MET A 86 7.11 0.68 16.24
CA MET A 86 6.88 -0.50 17.06
C MET A 86 6.66 -1.78 16.24
N LEU A 87 5.90 -1.70 15.14
CA LEU A 87 5.64 -2.84 14.26
C LEU A 87 6.88 -3.32 13.49
N LEU A 88 7.78 -2.40 13.15
CA LEU A 88 9.05 -2.72 12.48
C LEU A 88 10.17 -3.11 13.45
N GLY A 89 10.01 -2.82 14.74
CA GLY A 89 11.11 -2.97 15.71
C GLY A 89 12.21 -1.91 15.53
N GLU A 90 11.86 -0.77 14.93
CA GLU A 90 12.78 0.30 14.56
C GLU A 90 12.58 1.54 15.45
N ALA A 91 13.58 2.42 15.47
CA ALA A 91 13.44 3.72 16.14
C ALA A 91 12.54 4.67 15.31
N PRO A 92 11.70 5.52 15.93
CA PRO A 92 10.80 6.43 15.20
C PRO A 92 11.49 7.40 14.23
N GLU A 93 12.75 7.72 14.47
CA GLU A 93 13.60 8.57 13.63
C GLU A 93 14.14 7.87 12.38
N THR A 94 14.01 6.54 12.28
CA THR A 94 14.50 5.77 11.14
C THR A 94 13.78 6.20 9.87
N PRO A 95 14.50 6.54 8.76
CA PRO A 95 13.88 7.07 7.55
C PRO A 95 12.71 6.23 7.02
N VAL A 96 12.86 4.90 6.99
CA VAL A 96 11.82 3.99 6.50
C VAL A 96 10.52 4.07 7.30
N VAL A 97 10.59 4.32 8.62
CA VAL A 97 9.41 4.50 9.47
C VAL A 97 8.61 5.71 9.02
N ARG A 98 9.31 6.82 8.75
CA ARG A 98 8.68 8.06 8.26
C ARG A 98 8.05 7.85 6.90
N GLU A 99 8.80 7.28 5.94
CA GLU A 99 8.32 7.02 4.58
C GLU A 99 7.04 6.19 4.57
N ILE A 100 6.99 5.14 5.40
CA ILE A 100 5.80 4.28 5.54
C ILE A 100 4.64 5.04 6.18
N ALA A 101 4.88 5.83 7.24
CA ALA A 101 3.81 6.61 7.88
C ALA A 101 3.23 7.69 6.95
N GLU A 102 4.07 8.33 6.13
CA GLU A 102 3.65 9.26 5.08
C GLU A 102 2.79 8.56 4.02
N TRP A 103 3.22 7.39 3.57
CA TRP A 103 2.47 6.60 2.62
C TRP A 103 1.11 6.14 3.17
N ILE A 104 1.05 5.77 4.45
CA ILE A 104 -0.21 5.42 5.14
C ILE A 104 -1.14 6.64 5.16
N ASP A 105 -0.65 7.82 5.53
CA ASP A 105 -1.45 9.05 5.59
C ASP A 105 -2.10 9.39 4.24
N VAL A 106 -1.33 9.35 3.15
CA VAL A 106 -1.85 9.56 1.79
C VAL A 106 -2.82 8.45 1.39
N THR A 107 -2.52 7.19 1.71
CA THR A 107 -3.41 6.07 1.36
C THR A 107 -4.76 6.19 2.07
N VAL A 108 -4.76 6.63 3.33
CA VAL A 108 -5.99 6.83 4.11
C VAL A 108 -6.74 8.08 3.61
N SER A 109 -6.05 9.16 3.23
CA SER A 109 -6.70 10.37 2.68
C SER A 109 -7.48 10.05 1.41
N GLU A 110 -6.92 9.22 0.53
CA GLU A 110 -7.52 8.86 -0.77
C GLU A 110 -8.59 7.76 -0.68
N ALA A 111 -8.67 7.02 0.42
CA ALA A 111 -9.50 5.82 0.50
C ALA A 111 -11.00 6.06 0.21
N ALA A 112 -11.55 7.23 0.57
CA ALA A 112 -12.94 7.56 0.25
C ALA A 112 -13.16 7.82 -1.27
N ALA A 113 -12.21 8.47 -1.93
CA ALA A 113 -12.25 8.69 -3.37
C ALA A 113 -12.12 7.35 -4.12
N VAL A 114 -11.18 6.49 -3.70
CA VAL A 114 -11.01 5.14 -4.24
C VAL A 114 -12.28 4.31 -4.09
N ARG A 115 -12.91 4.32 -2.90
CA ARG A 115 -14.17 3.62 -2.67
C ARG A 115 -15.31 4.15 -3.55
N THR A 116 -15.38 5.46 -3.74
CA THR A 116 -16.36 6.09 -4.63
C THR A 116 -16.16 5.65 -6.08
N ALA A 117 -14.90 5.65 -6.55
CA ALA A 117 -14.54 5.19 -7.89
C ALA A 117 -14.86 3.68 -8.07
N ALA A 118 -14.56 2.84 -7.08
CA ALA A 118 -14.86 1.42 -7.11
C ALA A 118 -16.38 1.15 -7.25
N ARG A 119 -17.21 1.89 -6.51
CA ARG A 119 -18.68 1.79 -6.60
C ARG A 119 -19.24 2.30 -7.94
N ALA A 120 -18.49 3.14 -8.65
CA ALA A 120 -18.86 3.69 -9.93
C ALA A 120 -18.38 2.85 -11.14
N LEU A 121 -17.72 1.72 -10.91
CA LEU A 121 -17.25 0.83 -11.99
C LEU A 121 -18.42 0.33 -12.83
N SER A 122 -18.24 0.35 -14.15
CA SER A 122 -19.20 -0.26 -15.07
C SER A 122 -19.18 -1.80 -14.93
N PRO A 123 -20.24 -2.52 -15.34
CA PRO A 123 -20.23 -3.99 -15.28
C PRO A 123 -19.07 -4.65 -16.05
N PRO A 124 -18.67 -4.19 -17.25
CA PRO A 124 -17.46 -4.68 -17.93
C PRO A 124 -16.17 -4.44 -17.13
N ASP A 125 -15.97 -3.23 -16.59
CA ASP A 125 -14.76 -2.91 -15.82
C ASP A 125 -14.66 -3.74 -14.54
N ARG A 126 -15.79 -3.98 -13.89
CA ARG A 126 -15.89 -4.87 -12.72
C ARG A 126 -15.49 -6.29 -13.10
N THR A 127 -15.97 -6.79 -14.24
CA THR A 127 -15.65 -8.13 -14.74
C THR A 127 -14.14 -8.26 -15.00
N LEU A 128 -13.55 -7.27 -15.68
CA LEU A 128 -12.11 -7.21 -15.91
C LEU A 128 -11.31 -7.19 -14.60
N ALA A 129 -11.71 -6.35 -13.64
CA ALA A 129 -11.07 -6.28 -12.34
C ALA A 129 -11.14 -7.61 -11.58
N MET A 130 -12.27 -8.33 -11.66
CA MET A 130 -12.41 -9.66 -11.06
C MET A 130 -11.53 -10.71 -11.73
N HIS A 131 -11.34 -10.65 -13.04
CA HIS A 131 -10.42 -11.55 -13.75
C HIS A 131 -8.96 -11.31 -13.36
N TYR A 132 -8.56 -10.05 -13.24
CA TYR A 132 -7.16 -9.70 -12.99
C TYR A 132 -6.79 -9.77 -11.50
N TYR A 133 -7.64 -9.22 -10.62
CA TYR A 133 -7.38 -9.11 -9.17
C TYR A 133 -8.11 -10.15 -8.33
N GLY A 134 -8.96 -10.97 -8.94
CA GLY A 134 -9.79 -11.96 -8.26
C GLY A 134 -11.17 -11.44 -7.86
N ALA A 135 -12.12 -12.36 -7.69
CA ALA A 135 -13.53 -12.06 -7.47
C ALA A 135 -13.83 -11.18 -6.24
N GLY A 136 -12.94 -11.18 -5.24
CA GLY A 136 -13.10 -10.39 -4.01
C GLY A 136 -12.54 -8.97 -4.06
N ALA A 137 -11.79 -8.59 -5.11
CA ALA A 137 -11.04 -7.33 -5.11
C ALA A 137 -11.94 -6.08 -5.15
N ALA A 138 -12.92 -6.06 -6.08
CA ALA A 138 -13.85 -4.93 -6.20
C ALA A 138 -14.80 -4.81 -4.99
N PRO A 139 -15.48 -5.90 -4.53
CA PRO A 139 -16.30 -5.83 -3.32
C PRO A 139 -15.53 -5.32 -2.09
N LYS A 140 -14.28 -5.77 -1.89
CA LYS A 140 -13.45 -5.30 -0.78
C LYS A 140 -13.23 -3.79 -0.83
N LEU A 141 -12.93 -3.22 -2.00
CA LEU A 141 -12.73 -1.77 -2.14
C LEU A 141 -14.03 -0.96 -1.95
N GLU A 142 -15.18 -1.54 -2.29
CA GLU A 142 -16.48 -0.88 -2.18
C GLU A 142 -17.03 -0.84 -0.76
N GLU A 143 -16.76 -1.88 0.02
CA GLU A 143 -17.30 -2.09 1.36
C GLU A 143 -16.34 -1.60 2.46
N PHE A 144 -15.03 -1.73 2.24
CA PHE A 144 -14.05 -1.46 3.28
C PHE A 144 -13.85 0.06 3.48
N ASP A 145 -14.42 0.59 4.56
CA ASP A 145 -14.25 2.00 4.92
C ASP A 145 -12.99 2.24 5.76
N THR A 146 -11.85 2.32 5.07
CA THR A 146 -10.53 2.55 5.67
C THR A 146 -10.50 3.77 6.60
N GLN A 147 -11.08 4.91 6.17
CA GLN A 147 -11.05 6.13 6.97
C GLN A 147 -11.80 5.94 8.29
N LYS A 148 -12.97 5.29 8.24
CA LYS A 148 -13.73 4.95 9.44
C LYS A 148 -12.97 3.99 10.35
N ILE A 149 -12.40 2.91 9.80
CA ILE A 149 -11.62 1.93 10.57
C ILE A 149 -10.46 2.60 11.31
N VAL A 150 -9.75 3.49 10.63
CA VAL A 150 -8.62 4.22 11.21
C VAL A 150 -9.07 5.18 12.30
N ARG A 151 -10.12 5.98 12.09
CA ARG A 151 -10.65 6.91 13.10
C ARG A 151 -11.16 6.17 14.34
N ASP A 152 -11.96 5.13 14.13
CA ASP A 152 -12.50 4.31 15.21
C ASP A 152 -11.38 3.60 15.99
N GLY A 153 -10.33 3.16 15.30
CA GLY A 153 -9.15 2.55 15.89
C GLY A 153 -8.34 3.48 16.79
N LEU A 154 -8.07 4.70 16.30
CA LEU A 154 -7.38 5.73 17.10
C LEU A 154 -8.19 6.12 18.34
N ALA A 155 -9.50 6.32 18.18
CA ALA A 155 -10.40 6.58 19.30
C ALA A 155 -10.43 5.39 20.29
N TRP A 156 -10.38 4.16 19.78
CA TRP A 156 -10.32 2.97 20.61
C TRP A 156 -9.04 2.89 21.43
N LEU A 157 -7.87 3.20 20.85
CA LEU A 157 -6.57 3.21 21.56
C LEU A 157 -6.59 4.19 22.73
N ASP A 158 -7.07 5.40 22.49
CA ASP A 158 -7.19 6.43 23.51
C ASP A 158 -8.17 6.01 24.61
N ALA A 159 -9.33 5.45 24.24
CA ALA A 159 -10.30 4.96 25.21
C ALA A 159 -9.74 3.78 26.03
N ALA A 160 -8.99 2.87 25.41
CA ALA A 160 -8.33 1.76 26.10
C ALA A 160 -7.26 2.25 27.07
N SER A 161 -6.44 3.21 26.65
CA SER A 161 -5.43 3.85 27.49
C SER A 161 -6.05 4.57 28.68
N ARG A 162 -7.09 5.39 28.46
CA ARG A 162 -7.79 6.08 29.55
C ARG A 162 -8.44 5.11 30.53
N ARG A 163 -9.05 4.02 30.04
CA ARG A 163 -9.64 2.98 30.91
C ARG A 163 -8.60 2.28 31.78
N LYS A 164 -7.41 2.00 31.25
CA LYS A 164 -6.38 1.20 31.94
C LYS A 164 -5.43 2.04 32.80
N TYR A 165 -5.10 3.24 32.35
CA TYR A 165 -4.03 4.08 32.92
C TYR A 165 -4.44 5.54 33.20
N GLY A 166 -5.69 5.94 32.90
CA GLY A 166 -6.20 7.28 33.17
C GLY A 166 -5.63 8.40 32.29
N ARG A 167 -4.87 8.06 31.24
CA ARG A 167 -4.20 9.01 30.32
C ARG A 167 -4.43 8.58 28.86
N ASP A 168 -4.35 9.53 27.94
CA ASP A 168 -4.42 9.26 26.50
C ASP A 168 -3.24 8.38 26.04
N PHE A 169 -3.40 7.71 24.90
CA PHE A 169 -2.45 6.69 24.44
C PHE A 169 -1.04 7.25 24.23
N ASN A 170 -0.90 8.47 23.70
CA ASN A 170 0.40 9.10 23.49
C ASN A 170 1.04 9.66 24.76
N SER A 171 0.29 9.73 25.86
CA SER A 171 0.69 10.29 27.15
C SER A 171 1.10 9.22 28.16
N VAL A 172 0.97 7.94 27.81
CA VAL A 172 1.48 6.80 28.59
C VAL A 172 2.86 6.36 28.08
N GLY A 173 3.63 5.66 28.92
CA GLY A 173 4.97 5.18 28.57
C GLY A 173 4.96 4.01 27.60
N LEU A 174 6.11 3.70 26.97
CA LEU A 174 6.21 2.65 25.95
C LEU A 174 5.68 1.29 26.42
N ALA A 175 6.00 0.86 27.64
CA ALA A 175 5.50 -0.41 28.19
C ALA A 175 3.96 -0.42 28.32
N GLU A 176 3.36 0.72 28.67
CA GLU A 176 1.91 0.86 28.78
C GLU A 176 1.24 0.84 27.40
N GLN A 177 1.86 1.50 26.41
CA GLN A 177 1.44 1.48 25.00
C GLN A 177 1.47 0.07 24.42
N LEU A 178 2.60 -0.64 24.59
CA LEU A 178 2.76 -2.02 24.12
C LEU A 178 1.69 -2.93 24.74
N ALA A 179 1.44 -2.83 26.03
CA ALA A 179 0.40 -3.62 26.69
C ALA A 179 -1.03 -3.32 26.19
N ILE A 180 -1.28 -2.16 25.57
CA ILE A 180 -2.55 -1.87 24.89
C ILE A 180 -2.54 -2.52 23.50
N ILE A 181 -1.45 -2.38 22.73
CA ILE A 181 -1.31 -2.97 21.41
C ILE A 181 -1.41 -4.50 21.47
N GLU A 182 -0.75 -5.14 22.43
CA GLU A 182 -0.80 -6.59 22.66
C GLU A 182 -2.24 -7.09 22.90
N SER A 183 -3.10 -6.26 23.51
CA SER A 183 -4.51 -6.62 23.73
C SER A 183 -5.35 -6.68 22.46
N ILE A 184 -4.88 -6.07 21.37
CA ILE A 184 -5.53 -6.07 20.05
C ILE A 184 -4.72 -6.78 18.97
N ALA A 185 -3.54 -7.28 19.31
CA ALA A 185 -2.68 -8.04 18.42
C ALA A 185 -3.25 -9.44 18.09
N ASP A 186 -2.64 -10.12 17.13
CA ASP A 186 -3.11 -11.40 16.61
C ASP A 186 -3.00 -12.56 17.63
N ASN A 187 -2.06 -12.45 18.57
CA ASN A 187 -1.76 -13.47 19.57
C ASN A 187 -2.62 -13.33 20.85
N ARG A 188 -3.65 -12.47 20.83
CA ARG A 188 -4.55 -12.29 21.97
C ARG A 188 -5.40 -13.54 22.27
N PRO A 189 -5.78 -13.78 23.54
CA PRO A 189 -6.53 -14.97 23.93
C PRO A 189 -7.91 -15.12 23.25
N ASP A 190 -8.55 -14.00 22.91
CA ASP A 190 -9.91 -13.92 22.36
C ASP A 190 -9.92 -13.60 20.85
N ARG A 191 -9.06 -14.29 20.08
CA ARG A 191 -8.82 -14.02 18.64
C ARG A 191 -10.09 -13.93 17.77
N GLY A 192 -11.19 -14.55 18.19
CA GLY A 192 -12.48 -14.50 17.48
C GLY A 192 -13.35 -13.26 17.73
N SER A 193 -13.02 -12.42 18.72
CA SER A 193 -13.78 -11.19 19.00
C SER A 193 -13.17 -10.00 18.26
N GLU A 194 -13.93 -9.40 17.35
CA GLU A 194 -13.52 -8.18 16.66
C GLU A 194 -14.05 -6.93 17.37
N ASN A 195 -13.20 -5.92 17.45
CA ASN A 195 -13.54 -4.56 17.83
C ASN A 195 -12.74 -3.54 16.99
N ALA A 196 -13.06 -2.26 17.14
CA ALA A 196 -12.42 -1.17 16.39
C ALA A 196 -10.88 -1.19 16.47
N GLY A 197 -10.31 -1.45 17.65
CA GLY A 197 -8.85 -1.55 17.82
C GLY A 197 -8.26 -2.72 17.04
N THR A 198 -8.91 -3.88 17.06
CA THR A 198 -8.42 -5.08 16.37
C THR A 198 -8.48 -4.95 14.84
N LEU A 199 -9.53 -4.32 14.30
CA LEU A 199 -9.66 -4.03 12.88
C LEU A 199 -8.61 -3.01 12.42
N PHE A 200 -8.40 -1.97 13.23
CA PHE A 200 -7.35 -0.98 12.98
C PHE A 200 -5.95 -1.58 13.03
N PHE A 201 -5.66 -2.42 14.03
CA PHE A 201 -4.37 -3.09 14.14
C PHE A 201 -4.09 -3.99 12.93
N ALA A 202 -5.09 -4.78 12.51
CA ALA A 202 -4.98 -5.62 11.32
C ALA A 202 -4.69 -4.79 10.06
N TYR A 203 -5.42 -3.68 9.85
CA TYR A 203 -5.19 -2.75 8.76
C TYR A 203 -3.78 -2.14 8.82
N LEU A 204 -3.38 -1.60 9.96
CA LEU A 204 -2.10 -0.91 10.12
C LEU A 204 -0.94 -1.88 9.88
N LYS A 205 -0.99 -3.07 10.47
CA LYS A 205 0.01 -4.12 10.27
C LYS A 205 0.14 -4.50 8.80
N GLU A 206 -0.96 -4.71 8.08
CA GLU A 206 -0.95 -4.99 6.64
C GLU A 206 -0.27 -3.84 5.86
N ARG A 207 -0.60 -2.59 6.18
CA ARG A 207 0.00 -1.42 5.53
C ARG A 207 1.49 -1.26 5.84
N VAL A 208 1.91 -1.49 7.07
CA VAL A 208 3.32 -1.39 7.48
C VAL A 208 4.16 -2.47 6.80
N ILE A 209 3.70 -3.72 6.79
CA ILE A 209 4.38 -4.82 6.09
C ILE A 209 4.49 -4.51 4.59
N HIS A 210 3.39 -4.08 3.98
CA HIS A 210 3.39 -3.73 2.55
C HIS A 210 4.31 -2.54 2.25
N GLY A 211 4.28 -1.50 3.07
CA GLY A 211 5.16 -0.34 2.90
C GLY A 211 6.63 -0.70 3.08
N PHE A 212 6.96 -1.54 4.06
CA PHE A 212 8.33 -1.96 4.31
C PHE A 212 8.89 -2.79 3.15
N TYR A 213 8.22 -3.87 2.75
CA TYR A 213 8.72 -4.75 1.69
C TYR A 213 8.57 -4.17 0.27
N THR A 214 8.00 -2.98 0.12
CA THR A 214 8.07 -2.19 -1.13
C THR A 214 9.00 -0.98 -1.03
N SER A 215 9.55 -0.68 0.16
CA SER A 215 10.57 0.35 0.37
C SER A 215 11.95 -0.13 -0.07
N ARG A 216 12.88 0.81 -0.24
CA ARG A 216 14.29 0.49 -0.48
C ARG A 216 14.88 -0.39 0.62
N ALA A 217 14.64 -0.05 1.89
CA ALA A 217 15.18 -0.78 3.03
C ALA A 217 14.69 -2.23 3.07
N GLY A 218 13.38 -2.46 2.85
CA GLY A 218 12.84 -3.82 2.83
C GLY A 218 13.25 -4.62 1.59
N LEU A 219 13.38 -4.00 0.41
CA LEU A 219 13.94 -4.67 -0.77
C LEU A 219 15.40 -5.07 -0.57
N ASP A 220 16.19 -4.21 0.08
CA ASP A 220 17.57 -4.51 0.46
C ASP A 220 17.62 -5.69 1.47
N GLU A 221 16.71 -5.72 2.46
CA GLU A 221 16.59 -6.84 3.43
C GLU A 221 16.25 -8.17 2.76
N LEU A 222 15.32 -8.16 1.81
CA LEU A 222 14.97 -9.36 1.02
C LEU A 222 16.13 -9.83 0.12
N GLY A 223 17.20 -9.05 0.01
CA GLY A 223 18.28 -9.28 -0.93
C GLY A 223 17.79 -9.24 -2.37
N TYR A 224 16.75 -8.46 -2.67
CA TYR A 224 16.15 -8.38 -4.00
C TYR A 224 17.19 -7.93 -5.02
N ARG A 225 17.44 -8.77 -6.03
CA ARG A 225 18.45 -8.54 -7.09
C ARG A 225 17.84 -8.03 -8.39
N GLY A 226 16.60 -7.54 -8.36
CA GLY A 226 15.85 -7.25 -9.59
C GLY A 226 15.39 -8.53 -10.32
N ASN A 227 15.05 -8.38 -11.60
CA ASN A 227 14.74 -9.49 -12.50
C ASN A 227 16.00 -10.23 -13.00
N ALA A 228 16.92 -10.54 -12.08
CA ALA A 228 18.11 -11.32 -12.38
C ALA A 228 17.72 -12.75 -12.74
N PHE A 229 18.17 -13.21 -13.92
CA PHE A 229 17.97 -14.58 -14.34
C PHE A 229 18.82 -15.52 -13.48
N TYR A 230 18.16 -16.44 -12.78
CA TYR A 230 18.82 -17.56 -12.11
C TYR A 230 18.79 -18.78 -13.02
N ALA A 231 19.96 -19.27 -13.44
CA ALA A 231 20.07 -20.49 -14.24
C ALA A 231 19.63 -21.76 -13.49
N SER A 232 19.56 -21.69 -12.15
CA SER A 232 19.05 -22.73 -11.26
C SER A 232 18.41 -22.06 -10.03
N PRO A 233 17.31 -22.58 -9.46
CA PRO A 233 16.67 -22.00 -8.29
C PRO A 233 17.64 -21.97 -7.09
N PRO A 234 17.95 -20.80 -6.51
CA PRO A 234 18.70 -20.76 -5.27
C PRO A 234 17.82 -21.29 -4.12
N GLY A 235 18.23 -22.38 -3.46
CA GLY A 235 17.66 -22.81 -2.18
C GLY A 235 16.83 -24.09 -2.16
N CYS A 236 16.57 -24.74 -3.29
CA CYS A 236 15.87 -26.04 -3.30
C CYS A 236 16.85 -27.20 -3.55
N GLU A 237 17.64 -27.59 -2.55
CA GLU A 237 18.49 -28.79 -2.63
C GLU A 237 17.67 -30.10 -2.51
N HIS A 238 16.38 -30.01 -2.18
CA HIS A 238 15.55 -31.16 -1.81
C HIS A 238 14.83 -31.83 -2.99
N LEU A 239 15.01 -31.34 -4.22
CA LEU A 239 14.30 -31.85 -5.41
C LEU A 239 15.17 -32.74 -6.32
N TYR A 240 16.39 -33.07 -5.91
CA TYR A 240 17.30 -33.94 -6.68
C TYR A 240 17.97 -35.02 -5.81
N GLY A 241 17.17 -35.71 -4.99
CA GLY A 241 17.57 -36.92 -4.26
C GLY A 241 16.67 -38.10 -4.63
#